data_AF-A0A7D6DWJ5-F1
#
_entry.id   AF-A0A7D6DWJ5-F1
#
_cell.length_a   1.000
_cell.length_b   1.000
_cell.length_c   1.000
_cell.angle_alpha   90.00
_cell.angle_beta   90.00
_cell.angle_gamma   90.00
#
_symmetry.space_group_name_H-M   'P 1'
#
loop_
_entity.id
_entity.type
_entity.pdbx_description
1 polymer ?
#
loop_
_entity_poly.entity_id
_entity_poly.type
_entity_poly.pdbx_seq_one_letter_code
_entity_poly.pdbx_strand_id
1 'polypeptide(L)'
;MSYVVAGPGALAAAASDLARIGSAITASNVSAALQTAGVPAAAADGVSAAVADFWSAHAKGYQQVSAQMSALHEQLVQRLGSTAASYANTEAAAAAAVRSLLGG
;
A
#
# COMPACT_ATOMS: atom_id res chain seq x y z
N MET A 1 -5.03 21.64 -25.55
CA MET A 1 -3.96 21.51 -24.55
C MET A 1 -4.61 21.18 -23.21
N SER A 2 -4.48 19.96 -22.71
CA SER A 2 -4.90 19.64 -21.35
C SER A 2 -3.84 20.15 -20.37
N TYR A 3 -4.19 21.11 -19.52
CA TYR A 3 -3.34 21.48 -18.39
C TYR A 3 -3.45 20.38 -17.33
N VAL A 4 -2.29 19.91 -16.84
CA VAL A 4 -2.22 19.06 -15.65
C VAL A 4 -1.81 19.96 -14.49
N VAL A 5 -2.67 20.09 -13.49
CA VAL A 5 -2.36 20.76 -12.23
C VAL A 5 -2.03 19.68 -11.22
N ALA A 6 -0.81 19.67 -10.71
CA ALA A 6 -0.42 18.83 -9.58
C ALA A 6 -0.64 19.63 -8.29
N GLY A 7 -1.20 18.99 -7.25
CA GLY A 7 -1.29 19.56 -5.91
C GLY A 7 -0.31 18.83 -4.98
N PRO A 8 0.93 19.32 -4.78
CA PRO A 8 1.95 18.59 -4.03
C PRO A 8 1.51 18.23 -2.61
N GLY A 9 0.82 19.15 -1.93
CA GLY A 9 0.26 18.90 -0.60
C GLY A 9 -0.81 17.82 -0.58
N ALA A 10 -1.68 17.76 -1.60
CA ALA A 10 -2.69 16.71 -1.72
C ALA A 10 -2.06 15.34 -2.01
N LEU A 11 -1.00 15.29 -2.83
CA LEU A 11 -0.25 14.06 -3.10
C LEU A 11 0.47 13.55 -1.84
N ALA A 12 1.05 14.44 -1.06
CA ALA A 12 1.69 14.10 0.22
C ALA A 12 0.66 13.56 1.24
N ALA A 13 -0.51 14.21 1.35
CA ALA A 13 -1.61 13.72 2.18
C ALA A 13 -2.09 12.33 1.74
N ALA A 14 -2.29 12.14 0.44
CA ALA A 14 -2.68 10.84 -0.12
C ALA A 14 -1.64 9.75 0.16
N ALA A 15 -0.33 10.06 0.08
CA ALA A 15 0.73 9.11 0.43
C ALA A 15 0.65 8.71 1.92
N SER A 16 0.38 9.66 2.82
CA SER A 16 0.19 9.38 4.26
C SER A 16 -1.05 8.51 4.50
N ASP A 17 -2.17 8.80 3.85
CA ASP A 17 -3.38 8.00 3.97
C ASP A 17 -3.19 6.58 3.45
N LEU A 18 -2.52 6.42 2.31
CA LEU A 18 -2.18 5.12 1.76
C LEU A 18 -1.23 4.35 2.69
N ALA A 19 -0.25 5.01 3.33
CA ALA A 19 0.61 4.36 4.32
C ALA A 19 -0.21 3.80 5.49
N ARG A 20 -1.18 4.58 6.00
CA ARG A 20 -2.09 4.14 7.07
C ARG A 20 -2.96 2.96 6.64
N ILE A 21 -3.50 2.99 5.41
CA ILE A 21 -4.29 1.87 4.84
C ILE A 21 -3.42 0.61 4.74
N GLY A 22 -2.21 0.72 4.20
CA GLY A 22 -1.27 -0.41 4.05
C GLY A 22 -0.91 -1.04 5.40
N SER A 23 -0.70 -0.21 6.43
CA SER A 23 -0.49 -0.68 7.80
C SER A 23 -1.70 -1.44 8.34
N ALA A 24 -2.92 -0.92 8.17
CA ALA A 24 -4.14 -1.58 8.62
C ALA A 24 -4.36 -2.94 7.92
N ILE A 25 -4.13 -3.00 6.60
CA ILE A 25 -4.21 -4.25 5.83
C ILE A 25 -3.19 -5.26 6.34
N THR A 26 -1.94 -4.84 6.56
CA THR A 26 -0.87 -5.71 7.06
C THR A 26 -1.23 -6.28 8.44
N ALA A 27 -1.71 -5.44 9.36
CA ALA A 27 -2.15 -5.88 10.68
C ALA A 27 -3.31 -6.88 10.60
N SER A 28 -4.30 -6.63 9.73
CA SER A 28 -5.42 -7.54 9.49
C SER A 28 -4.95 -8.89 8.94
N ASN A 29 -4.02 -8.88 7.97
CA ASN A 29 -3.47 -10.11 7.39
C ASN A 29 -2.74 -10.96 8.42
N VAL A 30 -1.93 -10.33 9.28
CA VAL A 30 -1.23 -11.02 10.38
C VAL A 30 -2.23 -11.60 11.37
N SER A 31 -3.27 -10.84 11.77
CA SER A 31 -4.30 -11.32 12.70
C SER A 31 -5.09 -12.51 12.14
N ALA A 32 -5.32 -12.54 10.84
CA ALA A 32 -6.08 -13.60 10.19
C ALA A 32 -5.25 -14.86 9.86
N ALA A 33 -3.91 -14.75 9.81
CA ALA A 33 -3.04 -15.80 9.27
C ALA A 33 -3.21 -17.14 9.98
N LEU A 34 -3.13 -17.17 11.31
CA LEU A 34 -3.27 -18.41 12.08
C LEU A 34 -4.70 -18.95 12.07
N GLN A 35 -5.69 -18.05 12.20
CA GLN A 35 -7.10 -18.43 12.28
C GLN A 35 -7.60 -19.06 10.97
N THR A 36 -7.06 -18.63 9.84
CA THR A 36 -7.43 -19.14 8.51
C THR A 36 -6.63 -20.38 8.11
N ALA A 37 -5.37 -20.50 8.55
CA ALA A 37 -4.53 -21.66 8.23
C ALA A 37 -4.70 -22.85 9.19
N GLY A 38 -5.28 -22.61 10.37
CA GLY A 38 -5.43 -23.58 11.46
C GLY A 38 -6.84 -24.14 11.64
N VAL A 39 -7.70 -24.08 10.62
CA VAL A 39 -9.07 -24.62 10.69
C VAL A 39 -9.00 -26.14 10.84
N PRO A 40 -9.55 -26.73 11.92
CA PRO A 40 -9.52 -28.17 12.14
C PRO A 40 -10.50 -28.89 11.20
N ALA A 41 -10.27 -30.18 10.98
CA ALA A 41 -11.23 -31.05 10.30
C ALA A 41 -12.57 -31.07 11.08
N ALA A 42 -13.69 -30.97 10.36
CA ALA A 42 -15.02 -30.94 10.96
C ALA A 42 -15.41 -32.27 11.61
N ALA A 43 -14.89 -33.38 11.10
CA ALA A 43 -15.05 -34.73 11.62
C ALA A 43 -13.79 -35.57 11.32
N ALA A 44 -13.76 -36.81 11.84
CA ALA A 44 -12.62 -37.72 11.72
C ALA A 44 -12.50 -38.44 10.35
N ASP A 45 -13.40 -38.15 9.41
CA ASP A 45 -13.39 -38.76 8.09
C ASP A 45 -12.37 -38.08 7.15
N GLY A 46 -11.99 -38.81 6.09
CA GLY A 46 -11.00 -38.33 5.12
C GLY A 46 -11.44 -37.12 4.30
N VAL A 47 -12.74 -36.89 4.11
CA VAL A 47 -13.24 -35.70 3.38
C VAL A 47 -13.05 -34.46 4.25
N SER A 48 -13.42 -34.54 5.53
CA SER A 48 -13.19 -33.46 6.50
C SER A 48 -11.70 -33.09 6.62
N ALA A 49 -10.81 -34.09 6.64
CA ALA A 49 -9.36 -33.87 6.64
C ALA A 49 -8.89 -33.16 5.35
N ALA A 50 -9.32 -33.65 4.18
CA ALA A 50 -8.94 -33.05 2.90
C ALA A 50 -9.42 -31.60 2.74
N VAL A 51 -10.62 -31.28 3.26
CA VAL A 51 -11.16 -29.91 3.26
C VAL A 51 -10.33 -28.99 4.18
N ALA A 52 -9.95 -29.45 5.37
CA ALA A 52 -9.09 -28.69 6.27
C ALA A 52 -7.71 -28.40 5.64
N ASP A 53 -7.11 -29.41 4.99
CA ASP A 53 -5.83 -29.25 4.28
C ASP A 53 -5.93 -28.27 3.12
N PHE A 54 -7.02 -28.33 2.34
CA PHE A 54 -7.28 -27.38 1.25
C PHE A 54 -7.32 -25.95 1.76
N TRP A 55 -8.07 -25.67 2.83
CA TRP A 55 -8.15 -24.32 3.39
C TRP A 55 -6.83 -23.86 3.99
N SER A 56 -6.07 -24.75 4.64
CA SER A 56 -4.73 -24.43 5.15
C SER A 56 -3.78 -24.04 4.00
N ALA A 57 -3.80 -24.80 2.90
CA ALA A 57 -3.00 -24.49 1.72
C ALA A 57 -3.42 -23.16 1.07
N HIS A 58 -4.74 -22.93 0.95
CA HIS A 58 -5.28 -21.68 0.41
C HIS A 58 -4.87 -20.46 1.26
N ALA A 59 -5.00 -20.56 2.59
CA ALA A 59 -4.60 -19.50 3.52
C ALA A 59 -3.10 -19.18 3.41
N LYS A 60 -2.23 -20.19 3.30
CA LYS A 60 -0.78 -20.00 3.10
C LYS A 60 -0.49 -19.30 1.77
N GLY A 61 -1.16 -19.71 0.69
CA GLY A 61 -1.06 -19.06 -0.62
C GLY A 61 -1.50 -17.59 -0.57
N TYR A 62 -2.62 -17.30 0.10
CA TYR A 62 -3.09 -15.93 0.32
C TYR A 62 -2.05 -15.09 1.06
N GLN A 63 -1.44 -15.61 2.13
CA GLN A 63 -0.42 -14.88 2.90
C GLN A 63 0.82 -14.55 2.06
N GLN A 64 1.25 -15.46 1.17
CA GLN A 64 2.36 -15.20 0.25
C GLN A 64 2.04 -14.06 -0.73
N VAL A 65 0.86 -14.07 -1.34
CA VAL A 65 0.42 -13.01 -2.26
C VAL A 65 0.26 -11.69 -1.51
N SER A 66 -0.32 -11.72 -0.31
CA SER A 66 -0.49 -10.54 0.55
C SER A 66 0.84 -9.88 0.92
N ALA A 67 1.90 -10.67 1.16
CA ALA A 67 3.24 -10.13 1.40
C ALA A 67 3.81 -9.42 0.16
N GLN A 68 3.62 -10.00 -1.04
CA GLN A 68 4.04 -9.36 -2.29
C GLN A 68 3.28 -8.04 -2.54
N MET A 69 1.97 -8.03 -2.28
CA MET A 69 1.15 -6.83 -2.43
C MET A 69 1.54 -5.74 -1.43
N SER A 70 1.89 -6.11 -0.19
CA SER A 70 2.38 -5.15 0.81
C SER A 70 3.66 -4.46 0.33
N ALA A 71 4.63 -5.23 -0.20
CA ALA A 71 5.86 -4.67 -0.75
C ALA A 71 5.60 -3.74 -1.96
N LEU A 72 4.67 -4.12 -2.85
CA LEU A 72 4.26 -3.25 -3.96
C LEU A 72 3.62 -1.95 -3.45
N HIS A 73 2.76 -2.04 -2.45
CA HIS A 73 2.07 -0.90 -1.84
C HIS A 73 3.05 0.06 -1.17
N GLU A 74 4.04 -0.44 -0.44
CA GLU A 74 5.12 0.38 0.13
C GLU A 74 5.88 1.16 -0.94
N GLN A 75 6.26 0.50 -2.04
CA GLN A 75 6.92 1.18 -3.15
C GLN A 75 6.02 2.22 -3.82
N LEU A 76 4.71 1.96 -3.93
CA LEU A 76 3.73 2.91 -4.45
C LEU A 76 3.68 4.16 -3.57
N VAL A 77 3.57 4.00 -2.25
CA VAL A 77 3.55 5.10 -1.28
C VAL A 77 4.84 5.93 -1.36
N GLN A 78 6.00 5.26 -1.40
CA GLN A 78 7.30 5.93 -1.54
C GLN A 78 7.39 6.74 -2.84
N ARG A 79 6.99 6.14 -3.98
CA ARG A 79 6.98 6.83 -5.28
C ARG A 79 6.05 8.05 -5.26
N LEU A 80 4.85 7.91 -4.71
CA LEU A 80 3.89 9.01 -4.60
C LEU A 80 4.46 10.17 -3.77
N GLY A 81 5.06 9.88 -2.63
CA GLY A 81 5.73 10.88 -1.78
C GLY A 81 6.90 11.57 -2.49
N SER A 82 7.74 10.81 -3.20
CA SER A 82 8.87 11.37 -3.96
C SER A 82 8.42 12.30 -5.09
N THR A 83 7.35 11.93 -5.79
CA THR A 83 6.76 12.76 -6.85
C THR A 83 6.16 14.04 -6.28
N ALA A 84 5.47 13.96 -5.13
CA ALA A 84 4.95 15.14 -4.44
C ALA A 84 6.08 16.13 -4.10
N ALA A 85 7.20 15.64 -3.55
CA ALA A 85 8.36 16.46 -3.25
C ALA A 85 8.98 17.09 -4.51
N SER A 86 9.06 16.33 -5.61
CA SER A 86 9.58 16.84 -6.89
C SER A 86 8.75 18.02 -7.42
N TYR A 87 7.42 17.91 -7.39
CA TYR A 87 6.54 19.01 -7.81
C TYR A 87 6.68 20.22 -6.88
N ALA A 88 6.68 20.02 -5.56
CA ALA A 88 6.86 21.10 -4.59
C ALA A 88 8.19 21.86 -4.79
N ASN A 89 9.29 21.13 -5.01
CA ASN A 89 10.59 21.72 -5.26
C ASN A 89 10.62 22.53 -6.57
N THR A 90 9.94 22.04 -7.61
CA THR A 90 9.83 22.74 -8.90
C THR A 90 9.06 24.05 -8.75
N GLU A 91 7.93 24.03 -8.03
CA GLU A 91 7.15 25.24 -7.73
C GLU A 91 7.96 26.25 -6.91
N ALA A 92 8.70 25.80 -5.89
CA ALA A 92 9.54 26.66 -5.07
C ALA A 92 10.66 27.32 -5.89
N ALA A 93 11.32 26.57 -6.78
CA ALA A 93 12.37 27.08 -7.66
C ALA A 93 11.81 28.13 -8.65
N ALA A 94 10.65 27.84 -9.26
CA ALA A 94 9.98 28.78 -10.15
C ALA A 94 9.57 30.08 -9.40
N ALA A 95 9.02 29.97 -8.19
CA ALA A 95 8.67 31.12 -7.37
C ALA A 95 9.90 31.97 -6.99
N ALA A 96 11.04 31.33 -6.69
CA ALA A 96 12.30 32.02 -6.41
C ALA A 96 12.82 32.77 -7.63
N ALA A 97 12.78 32.15 -8.82
CA ALA A 97 13.18 32.79 -10.07
C ALA A 97 12.31 34.02 -10.39
N VAL A 98 10.98 33.91 -10.25
CA VAL A 98 10.06 35.04 -10.44
C VAL A 98 10.34 36.16 -9.43
N ARG A 99 10.57 35.82 -8.15
CA ARG A 99 10.93 36.83 -7.14
C ARG A 99 12.23 37.55 -7.47
N SER A 100 13.23 36.84 -8.00
CA SER A 100 14.50 37.44 -8.44
C SER A 100 14.31 38.41 -9.61
N LEU A 101 13.39 38.11 -10.53
CA LEU A 101 13.08 38.98 -11.67
C LEU A 101 12.31 40.25 -11.26
N LEU A 102 11.50 40.16 -10.22
CA LEU A 102 10.68 41.28 -9.71
C LEU A 102 11.41 42.15 -8.67
N GLY A 103 12.52 41.66 -8.13
CA GLY A 103 13.30 42.31 -7.07
C GLY A 103 14.71 42.73 -7.51
N GLY A 104 14.99 42.74 -8.82
CA GLY A 104 16.17 43.36 -9.44
C GLY A 104 15.82 44.69 -10.09
#